data_AF-E4YL86-F1
#
_entry.id   AF-E4YL86-F1
#
_cell.length_a   1.000
_cell.length_b   1.000
_cell.length_c   1.000
_cell.angle_alpha   90.00
_cell.angle_beta   90.00
_cell.angle_gamma   90.00
#
_symmetry.space_group_name_H-M   'P 1'
#
loop_
_entity.id
_entity.type
_entity.pdbx_description
1 polymer ?
#
loop_
_entity_poly.entity_id
_entity_poly.type
_entity_poly.pdbx_seq_one_letter_code
_entity_poly.pdbx_strand_id
1 'polypeptide(L)'
;MVLRNPYDATLADYKRQMSGSHTGNLEKSNFENEIWRKFIDQHMHRWFGSAVWFPLFAEKSKIPMLIIYYEDMKENLVKEMRKVVDFYRDNFNIPLADAEHRLECLLKQEVKFHRKKTDLGDIWPEDKIPQLDKGIREMQAFYEHHKLPEMPDSYLKAPEKMPKLPSEHLQMTVVNSHAIKKVDDTVRKRTTFMQNGQKYVFTTADQFRVKTD
;
A
#
# COMPACT_ATOMS: atom_id res chain seq x y z
N MET A 1 4.34 6.04 -1.52
CA MET A 1 3.32 5.06 -1.12
C MET A 1 3.44 4.82 0.37
N VAL A 2 2.33 4.86 1.10
CA VAL A 2 2.30 4.43 2.50
C VAL A 2 1.73 3.01 2.55
N LEU A 3 2.47 2.08 3.14
CA LEU A 3 2.04 0.70 3.33
C LEU A 3 1.83 0.44 4.82
N ARG A 4 0.72 -0.22 5.16
CA ARG A 4 0.36 -0.58 6.53
C ARG A 4 0.25 -2.10 6.63
N ASN A 5 0.52 -2.66 7.80
CA ASN A 5 0.29 -4.07 8.08
C ASN A 5 -1.07 -4.54 7.49
N PRO A 6 -1.10 -5.59 6.65
CA PRO A 6 -2.30 -6.01 5.93
C PRO A 6 -3.45 -6.44 6.86
N TYR A 7 -3.16 -7.04 8.02
CA TYR A 7 -4.18 -7.35 9.03
C TYR A 7 -4.85 -6.06 9.50
N ASP A 8 -4.03 -5.12 9.95
CA ASP A 8 -4.43 -3.84 10.50
C ASP A 8 -5.17 -2.94 9.49
N ALA A 9 -4.71 -2.95 8.24
CA ALA A 9 -5.33 -2.24 7.13
C ALA A 9 -6.72 -2.79 6.83
N THR A 10 -6.85 -4.12 6.78
CA THR A 10 -8.13 -4.81 6.49
C THR A 10 -9.14 -4.59 7.60
N LEU A 11 -8.70 -4.71 8.85
CA LEU A 11 -9.57 -4.44 10.00
C LEU A 11 -10.05 -2.99 10.00
N ALA A 12 -9.16 -2.04 9.70
CA ALA A 12 -9.51 -0.63 9.63
C ALA A 12 -10.52 -0.35 8.50
N ASP A 13 -10.33 -0.94 7.33
CA ASP A 13 -11.20 -0.79 6.15
C ASP A 13 -12.58 -1.40 6.40
N TYR A 14 -12.64 -2.61 6.96
CA TYR A 14 -13.90 -3.26 7.32
C TYR A 14 -14.69 -2.44 8.33
N LYS A 15 -14.05 -1.98 9.41
CA LYS A 15 -14.68 -1.11 10.40
C LYS A 15 -15.23 0.16 9.76
N ARG A 16 -14.51 0.78 8.83
CA ARG A 16 -14.99 1.97 8.11
C ARG A 16 -16.24 1.67 7.28
N GLN A 17 -16.22 0.57 6.53
CA GLN A 17 -17.34 0.22 5.64
C GLN A 17 -18.59 -0.21 6.41
N MET A 18 -18.44 -1.04 7.44
CA MET A 18 -19.58 -1.60 8.17
C MET A 18 -20.20 -0.63 9.18
N SER A 19 -19.42 0.28 9.76
CA SER A 19 -19.97 1.28 10.68
C SER A 19 -20.56 2.50 9.96
N GLY A 20 -20.39 2.61 8.64
CA GLY A 20 -20.78 3.80 7.87
C GLY A 20 -20.04 5.08 8.29
N SER A 21 -19.01 4.98 9.14
CA SER A 21 -18.30 6.11 9.72
C SER A 21 -16.79 5.88 9.71
N HIS A 22 -16.05 6.97 9.50
CA HIS A 22 -14.58 6.95 9.60
C HIS A 22 -14.09 6.58 11.01
N THR A 23 -14.89 6.84 12.06
CA THR A 23 -14.51 6.61 13.47
C THR A 23 -15.39 5.59 14.18
N GLY A 24 -16.30 4.91 13.47
CA GLY A 24 -17.22 3.96 14.07
C GLY A 24 -16.52 2.75 14.70
N ASN A 25 -17.12 2.25 15.78
CA ASN A 25 -16.69 1.04 16.48
C ASN A 25 -17.65 -0.09 16.14
N LEU A 26 -17.11 -1.30 16.08
CA LEU A 26 -17.87 -2.53 15.91
C LEU A 26 -17.66 -3.41 17.15
N GLU A 27 -18.59 -4.32 17.38
CA GLU A 27 -18.48 -5.36 18.39
C GLU A 27 -17.92 -6.65 17.78
N LYS A 28 -17.49 -7.58 18.63
CA LYS A 28 -16.91 -8.86 18.18
C LYS A 28 -17.87 -9.66 17.30
N SER A 29 -19.17 -9.64 17.61
CA SER A 29 -20.24 -10.29 16.85
C SER A 29 -20.29 -9.86 15.37
N ASN A 30 -19.83 -8.64 15.06
CA ASN A 30 -19.76 -8.16 13.67
C ASN A 30 -18.68 -8.86 12.84
N PHE A 31 -17.79 -9.64 13.45
CA PHE A 31 -16.72 -10.38 12.77
C PHE A 31 -17.02 -11.88 12.66
N GLU A 32 -18.03 -12.39 13.36
CA GLU A 32 -18.41 -13.81 13.38
C GLU A 32 -19.39 -14.14 12.25
N ASN A 33 -19.09 -13.69 11.02
CA ASN A 33 -19.96 -13.90 9.87
C ASN A 33 -19.18 -14.07 8.56
N GLU A 34 -19.88 -14.59 7.55
CA GLU A 34 -19.34 -14.83 6.22
C GLU A 34 -18.96 -13.54 5.47
N ILE A 35 -19.55 -12.41 5.83
CA ILE A 35 -19.24 -11.11 5.22
C ILE A 35 -17.80 -10.71 5.58
N TRP A 36 -17.38 -10.88 6.84
CA TRP A 36 -16.00 -10.64 7.26
C TRP A 36 -15.01 -11.55 6.51
N ARG A 37 -15.31 -12.85 6.39
CA ARG A 37 -14.44 -13.80 5.67
C ARG A 37 -14.26 -13.42 4.20
N LYS A 38 -15.35 -13.11 3.50
CA LYS A 38 -15.32 -12.64 2.10
C LYS A 38 -14.59 -11.30 1.97
N PHE A 39 -14.75 -10.41 2.94
CA PHE A 39 -14.06 -9.13 2.97
C PHE A 39 -12.55 -9.32 3.08
N ILE A 40 -12.08 -10.21 3.96
CA ILE A 40 -10.65 -10.53 4.08
C ILE A 40 -10.10 -10.93 2.72
N ASP A 41 -10.73 -11.87 2.01
CA ASP A 41 -10.25 -12.36 0.71
C ASP A 41 -10.16 -11.24 -0.33
N GLN A 42 -11.21 -10.43 -0.45
CA GLN A 42 -11.26 -9.31 -1.41
C GLN A 42 -10.27 -8.20 -1.06
N HIS A 43 -10.13 -7.87 0.22
CA HIS A 43 -9.23 -6.83 0.68
C HIS A 43 -7.77 -7.28 0.55
N MET A 44 -7.46 -8.53 0.88
CA MET A 44 -6.12 -9.12 0.70
C MET A 44 -5.68 -9.10 -0.75
N HIS A 45 -6.55 -9.57 -1.65
CA HIS A 45 -6.24 -9.54 -3.08
C HIS A 45 -5.89 -8.13 -3.58
N ARG A 46 -6.65 -7.12 -3.12
CA ARG A 46 -6.38 -5.71 -3.46
C ARG A 46 -5.09 -5.20 -2.81
N TRP A 47 -4.87 -5.49 -1.52
CA TRP A 47 -3.69 -5.03 -0.79
C TRP A 47 -2.41 -5.58 -1.42
N PHE A 48 -2.31 -6.90 -1.63
CA PHE A 48 -1.15 -7.53 -2.27
C PHE A 48 -0.98 -7.07 -3.71
N GLY A 49 -2.09 -6.97 -4.46
CA GLY A 49 -2.09 -6.45 -5.82
C GLY A 49 -1.52 -5.04 -5.90
N SER A 50 -1.95 -4.12 -5.03
CA SER A 50 -1.41 -2.76 -4.97
C SER A 50 0.04 -2.71 -4.51
N ALA A 51 0.41 -3.53 -3.52
CA ALA A 51 1.75 -3.58 -2.97
C ALA A 51 2.80 -4.07 -3.99
N VAL A 52 2.40 -4.81 -5.03
CA VAL A 52 3.24 -5.18 -6.19
C VAL A 52 3.10 -4.20 -7.34
N TRP A 53 1.87 -3.81 -7.68
CA TRP A 53 1.60 -3.04 -8.89
C TRP A 53 2.30 -1.68 -8.88
N PHE A 54 2.22 -0.95 -7.77
CA PHE A 54 2.80 0.40 -7.70
C PHE A 54 4.34 0.39 -7.81
N PRO A 55 5.09 -0.41 -7.03
CA PRO A 55 6.54 -0.46 -7.17
C PRO A 55 6.98 -0.94 -8.55
N LEU A 56 6.35 -1.99 -9.08
CA LEU A 56 6.72 -2.54 -10.40
C LEU A 56 6.45 -1.53 -11.53
N PHE A 57 5.31 -0.83 -11.46
CA PHE A 57 4.99 0.24 -12.41
C PHE A 57 6.01 1.37 -12.34
N ALA A 58 6.38 1.79 -11.13
CA ALA A 58 7.36 2.85 -10.92
C ALA A 58 8.74 2.47 -11.48
N GLU A 59 9.22 1.26 -11.16
CA GLU A 59 10.50 0.74 -11.65
C GLU A 59 10.54 0.66 -13.18
N LYS A 60 9.51 0.08 -13.81
CA LYS A 60 9.43 -0.07 -15.27
C LYS A 60 9.25 1.27 -15.98
N SER A 61 8.52 2.20 -15.37
CA SER A 61 8.31 3.54 -15.92
C SER A 61 9.44 4.52 -15.61
N LYS A 62 10.45 4.10 -14.85
CA LYS A 62 11.54 4.95 -14.34
C LYS A 62 11.03 6.18 -13.58
N ILE A 63 9.97 5.97 -12.80
CA ILE A 63 9.40 7.00 -11.93
C ILE A 63 9.96 6.76 -10.52
N PRO A 64 10.60 7.74 -9.89
CA PRO A 64 11.07 7.58 -8.52
C PRO A 64 9.87 7.36 -7.59
N MET A 65 10.01 6.42 -6.67
CA MET A 65 8.97 6.06 -5.70
C MET A 65 9.58 5.87 -4.32
N LEU A 66 8.98 6.51 -3.32
CA LEU A 66 9.26 6.28 -1.91
C LEU A 66 8.19 5.37 -1.31
N ILE A 67 8.61 4.34 -0.58
CA ILE A 67 7.72 3.50 0.25
C ILE A 67 7.99 3.84 1.72
N ILE A 68 6.92 4.08 2.48
CA ILE A 68 6.97 4.37 3.92
C ILE A 68 6.02 3.41 4.62
N TYR A 69 6.48 2.82 5.73
CA TYR A 69 5.63 1.97 6.56
C TYR A 69 4.86 2.80 7.58
N TYR A 70 3.56 2.49 7.73
CA TYR A 70 2.68 3.19 8.67
C TYR A 70 3.14 3.03 10.11
N GLU A 71 3.67 1.86 10.43
CA GLU A 71 4.19 1.47 11.73
C GLU A 71 5.41 2.32 12.11
N ASP A 72 6.33 2.56 11.16
CA ASP A 72 7.50 3.44 11.35
C ASP A 72 7.05 4.89 11.62
N MET A 73 6.00 5.36 10.94
CA MET A 73 5.45 6.70 11.19
C MET A 73 4.84 6.84 12.58
N LYS A 74 4.27 5.76 13.12
CA LYS A 74 3.76 5.76 14.50
C LYS A 74 4.88 5.79 15.52
N GLU A 75 5.99 5.12 15.22
CA GLU A 75 7.16 5.08 16.10
C GLU A 75 7.92 6.41 16.08
N ASN A 76 8.20 6.95 14.88
CA ASN A 76 8.90 8.21 14.73
C ASN A 76 8.46 8.98 13.48
N LEU A 77 7.38 9.76 13.64
CA LEU A 77 6.80 10.56 12.56
C LEU A 77 7.81 11.53 11.93
N VAL A 78 8.62 12.22 12.73
CA VAL A 78 9.56 13.23 12.24
C VAL A 78 10.63 12.59 11.34
N LYS A 79 11.16 11.44 11.75
CA LYS A 79 12.13 10.68 10.95
C LYS A 79 11.54 10.26 9.61
N GLU A 80 10.31 9.74 9.59
CA GLU A 80 9.68 9.29 8.35
C GLU A 80 9.26 10.46 7.44
N MET A 81 8.81 11.58 8.00
CA MET A 81 8.50 12.78 7.21
C MET A 81 9.76 13.44 6.64
N ARG A 82 10.90 13.34 7.33
CA ARG A 82 12.19 13.77 6.79
C ARG A 82 12.54 13.00 5.51
N LYS A 83 12.31 11.68 5.46
CA LYS A 83 12.50 10.89 4.22
C LYS A 83 11.65 11.42 3.06
N VAL A 84 10.43 11.89 3.33
CA VAL A 84 9.57 12.52 2.31
C VAL A 84 10.20 13.81 1.79
N VAL A 85 10.63 14.70 2.69
CA VAL A 85 11.31 15.96 2.33
C VAL A 85 12.54 15.68 1.47
N ASP A 86 13.39 14.75 1.92
CA ASP A 86 14.60 14.36 1.22
C ASP A 86 14.29 13.79 -0.17
N PHE A 87 13.29 12.91 -0.26
CA PHE A 87 12.86 12.34 -1.53
C PHE A 87 12.42 13.41 -2.55
N TYR A 88 11.66 14.43 -2.11
CA TYR A 88 11.23 15.51 -3.00
C TYR A 88 12.39 16.37 -3.49
N ARG A 89 13.32 16.70 -2.59
CA ARG A 89 14.53 17.43 -2.92
C ARG A 89 15.38 16.65 -3.94
N ASP A 90 15.67 15.39 -3.63
CA ASP A 90 16.65 14.60 -4.36
C ASP A 90 16.15 14.14 -5.73
N ASN A 91 14.83 13.96 -5.91
CA ASN A 91 14.25 13.43 -7.15
C ASN A 91 13.58 14.48 -8.03
N PHE A 92 13.17 15.62 -7.47
CA PHE A 92 12.42 16.65 -8.21
C PHE A 92 13.00 18.06 -8.08
N ASN A 93 14.09 18.24 -7.32
CA ASN A 93 14.67 19.54 -7.03
C ASN A 93 13.64 20.52 -6.45
N ILE A 94 12.75 20.01 -5.60
CA ILE A 94 11.73 20.82 -4.89
C ILE A 94 12.23 21.05 -3.46
N PRO A 95 12.88 22.20 -3.18
CA PRO A 95 13.24 22.52 -1.81
C PRO A 95 11.99 22.86 -1.00
N LEU A 96 11.92 22.33 0.21
CA LEU A 96 10.93 22.73 1.20
C LEU A 96 11.54 23.82 2.09
N ALA A 97 11.08 25.06 1.89
CA ALA A 97 11.45 26.16 2.76
C ALA A 97 11.11 25.81 4.23
N ASP A 98 12.03 26.14 5.13
CA ASP A 98 11.91 25.92 6.56
C ASP A 98 11.58 24.47 6.95
N ALA A 99 12.09 23.48 6.20
CA ALA A 99 11.77 22.06 6.40
C ALA A 99 11.94 21.61 7.85
N GLU A 100 13.05 21.97 8.51
CA GLU A 100 13.32 21.60 9.90
C GLU A 100 12.24 22.12 10.86
N HIS A 101 11.90 23.41 10.75
CA HIS A 101 10.88 24.01 11.58
C HIS A 101 9.50 23.38 11.34
N ARG A 102 9.17 23.08 10.08
CA ARG A 102 7.90 22.42 9.73
C ARG A 102 7.84 20.98 10.22
N LEU A 103 8.97 20.27 10.24
CA LEU A 103 9.08 18.93 10.82
C LEU A 103 8.90 18.96 12.34
N GLU A 104 9.47 19.94 13.04
CA GLU A 104 9.27 20.13 14.48
C GLU A 104 7.80 20.43 14.83
N CYS A 105 7.10 21.18 13.98
CA CYS A 105 5.68 21.46 14.16
C CYS A 105 4.80 20.21 14.18
N LEU A 106 5.23 19.10 13.56
CA LEU A 106 4.49 17.83 13.59
C LEU A 106 4.38 17.25 15.01
N LEU A 107 5.35 17.52 15.88
CA LEU A 107 5.34 17.06 17.27
C LEU A 107 4.34 17.83 18.14
N LYS A 108 3.96 19.04 17.71
CA LYS A 108 3.08 19.95 18.46
C LYS A 108 1.61 19.84 18.04
N GLN A 109 1.32 19.07 16.99
CA GLN A 109 -0.04 18.90 16.47
C GLN A 109 -0.77 17.80 17.25
N GLU A 110 -1.82 18.16 17.98
CA GLU A 110 -2.76 17.18 18.51
C GLU A 110 -3.62 16.59 17.38
N VAL A 111 -3.53 15.27 17.18
CA VAL A 111 -4.28 14.59 16.13
C VAL A 111 -5.69 14.28 16.63
N LYS A 112 -6.69 15.05 16.19
CA LYS A 112 -8.12 14.85 16.57
C LYS A 112 -8.79 13.61 15.93
N PHE A 113 -8.04 12.82 15.14
CA PHE A 113 -8.55 11.66 14.39
C PHE A 113 -8.20 10.30 15.02
N HIS A 114 -8.06 10.24 16.35
CA HIS A 114 -7.85 8.96 17.02
C HIS A 114 -9.18 8.23 17.25
N ARG A 115 -9.34 7.06 16.61
CA ARG A 115 -10.41 6.12 16.95
C ARG A 115 -10.12 5.55 18.35
N LYS A 116 -11.12 5.47 19.23
CA LYS A 116 -10.99 4.74 20.50
C LYS A 116 -10.63 3.28 20.20
N LYS A 117 -9.60 2.75 20.87
CA LYS A 117 -9.26 1.33 20.75
C LYS A 117 -10.35 0.51 21.44
N THR A 118 -11.10 -0.26 20.66
CA THR A 118 -11.94 -1.35 21.18
C THR A 118 -11.09 -2.62 21.16
N ASP A 119 -10.93 -3.26 22.32
CA ASP A 119 -10.40 -4.61 22.37
C ASP A 119 -11.45 -5.57 21.81
N LEU A 120 -11.09 -6.26 20.73
CA LEU A 120 -11.98 -7.19 20.03
C LEU A 120 -11.57 -8.66 20.27
N GLY A 121 -10.49 -8.90 21.03
CA GLY A 121 -9.83 -10.20 21.10
C GLY A 121 -9.36 -10.67 19.71
N ASP A 122 -9.25 -11.99 19.53
CA ASP A 122 -8.98 -12.55 18.21
C ASP A 122 -10.26 -12.63 17.37
N ILE A 123 -10.25 -11.89 16.27
CA ILE A 123 -11.31 -11.80 15.27
C ILE A 123 -10.89 -12.41 13.93
N TRP A 124 -9.65 -12.90 13.84
CA TRP A 124 -9.12 -13.46 12.62
C TRP A 124 -9.46 -14.93 12.53
N PRO A 125 -10.13 -15.40 11.46
CA PRO A 125 -10.34 -16.83 11.28
C PRO A 125 -8.98 -17.54 11.19
N GLU A 126 -8.80 -18.59 12.00
CA GLU A 126 -7.53 -19.33 12.10
C GLU A 126 -7.07 -19.85 10.72
N ASP A 127 -8.00 -20.26 9.86
CA ASP A 127 -7.71 -20.74 8.51
C ASP A 127 -7.20 -19.66 7.54
N LYS A 128 -7.46 -18.39 7.84
CA LYS A 128 -7.01 -17.25 7.02
C LYS A 128 -5.61 -16.81 7.39
N ILE A 129 -5.19 -16.97 8.64
CA ILE A 129 -3.87 -16.51 9.12
C ILE A 129 -2.72 -17.09 8.28
N PRO A 130 -2.61 -18.41 8.03
CA PRO A 130 -1.53 -18.97 7.22
C PRO A 130 -1.51 -18.44 5.78
N GLN A 131 -2.68 -18.16 5.21
CA GLN A 131 -2.78 -17.62 3.84
C GLN A 131 -2.23 -16.19 3.77
N LEU A 132 -2.54 -15.37 4.78
CA LEU A 132 -2.04 -14.00 4.87
C LEU A 132 -0.54 -13.95 5.14
N ASP A 133 -0.05 -14.73 6.11
CA ASP A 133 1.38 -14.80 6.43
C ASP A 133 2.20 -15.31 5.24
N LYS A 134 1.70 -16.31 4.50
CA LYS A 134 2.32 -16.74 3.25
C LYS A 134 2.41 -15.59 2.24
N GLY A 135 1.33 -14.81 2.08
CA GLY A 135 1.33 -13.64 1.20
C GLY A 135 2.34 -12.57 1.62
N ILE A 136 2.46 -12.30 2.92
CA ILE A 136 3.46 -11.37 3.46
C ILE A 136 4.87 -11.84 3.16
N ARG A 137 5.16 -13.15 3.30
CA ARG A 137 6.47 -13.72 2.96
C ARG A 137 6.80 -13.60 1.48
N GLU A 138 5.84 -13.89 0.61
CA GLU A 138 6.00 -13.70 -0.84
C GLU A 138 6.28 -12.22 -1.16
N MET A 139 5.63 -11.28 -0.46
CA MET A 139 5.89 -9.84 -0.59
C MET A 139 7.27 -9.42 -0.08
N GLN A 140 7.72 -9.96 1.06
CA GLN A 140 9.05 -9.71 1.61
C GLN A 140 10.12 -10.11 0.59
N ALA A 141 10.02 -11.31 0.03
CA ALA A 141 10.92 -11.79 -1.02
C ALA A 141 10.86 -10.95 -2.30
N PHE A 142 9.65 -10.51 -2.71
CA PHE A 142 9.49 -9.60 -3.84
C PHE A 142 10.19 -8.25 -3.57
N TYR A 143 10.04 -7.68 -2.37
CA TYR A 143 10.64 -6.39 -2.02
C TYR A 143 12.17 -6.49 -1.96
N GLU A 144 12.69 -7.56 -1.39
CA GLU A 144 14.13 -7.86 -1.38
C GLU A 144 14.69 -7.98 -2.81
N HIS A 145 14.04 -8.76 -3.67
CA HIS A 145 14.46 -8.95 -5.06
C HIS A 145 14.51 -7.64 -5.85
N HIS A 146 13.51 -6.78 -5.66
CA HIS A 146 13.42 -5.48 -6.32
C HIS A 146 14.17 -4.36 -5.59
N LYS A 147 14.95 -4.69 -4.53
CA LYS A 147 15.72 -3.72 -3.72
C LYS A 147 14.86 -2.59 -3.15
N LEU A 148 13.62 -2.91 -2.82
CA LEU A 148 12.69 -2.02 -2.13
C LEU A 148 12.97 -2.05 -0.62
N PRO A 149 12.50 -1.05 0.15
CA PRO A 149 12.63 -1.07 1.61
C PRO A 149 12.10 -2.38 2.20
N GLU A 150 12.82 -2.99 3.14
CA GLU A 150 12.44 -4.26 3.75
C GLU A 150 11.08 -4.19 4.43
N MET A 151 10.20 -5.17 4.18
CA MET A 151 8.88 -5.22 4.81
C MET A 151 8.98 -5.81 6.23
N PRO A 152 8.41 -5.16 7.26
CA PRO A 152 8.63 -5.57 8.65
C PRO A 152 8.15 -6.99 8.98
N ASP A 153 8.97 -7.76 9.69
CA ASP A 153 8.59 -9.07 10.24
C ASP A 153 7.43 -8.99 11.25
N SER A 154 7.23 -7.81 11.87
CA SER A 154 6.11 -7.55 12.76
C SER A 154 4.74 -7.62 12.07
N TYR A 155 4.70 -7.76 10.73
CA TYR A 155 3.46 -7.95 10.00
C TYR A 155 2.88 -9.36 10.14
N LEU A 156 3.72 -10.32 10.49
CA LEU A 156 3.38 -11.73 10.57
C LEU A 156 2.69 -12.05 11.90
N LYS A 157 1.64 -12.87 11.85
CA LYS A 157 0.99 -13.35 13.07
C LYS A 157 1.58 -14.66 13.59
N ALA A 158 2.05 -15.53 12.69
CA ALA A 158 2.74 -16.76 13.03
C ALA A 158 4.26 -16.62 12.88
N PRO A 159 5.05 -17.01 13.90
CA PRO A 159 6.51 -16.92 13.87
C PRO A 159 7.19 -18.02 13.02
N GLU A 160 6.45 -18.78 12.20
CA GLU A 160 7.04 -19.86 11.40
C GLU A 160 8.07 -19.36 10.38
N LYS A 161 9.21 -20.06 10.28
CA LYS A 161 10.36 -19.70 9.45
C LYS A 161 10.00 -19.55 7.97
N MET A 162 10.61 -18.55 7.33
CA MET A 162 10.52 -18.32 5.89
C MET A 162 10.77 -19.62 5.10
N PRO A 163 9.89 -20.00 4.15
CA PRO A 163 10.28 -20.96 3.14
C PRO A 163 11.45 -20.36 2.34
N LYS A 164 12.55 -21.10 2.21
CA LYS A 164 13.61 -20.77 1.25
C LYS A 164 12.98 -20.88 -0.15
N LEU A 165 12.80 -19.75 -0.82
CA LEU A 165 12.24 -19.73 -2.17
C LEU A 165 13.26 -20.30 -3.18
N PRO A 166 12.82 -21.12 -4.16
CA PRO A 166 13.68 -21.55 -5.24
C PRO A 166 14.02 -20.36 -6.15
N SER A 167 15.25 -20.35 -6.66
CA SER A 167 15.76 -19.32 -7.54
C SER A 167 14.96 -19.23 -8.85
N GLU A 168 14.80 -17.98 -9.29
CA GLU A 168 14.49 -17.51 -10.66
C GLU A 168 13.03 -17.43 -11.10
N HIS A 169 12.05 -18.16 -10.54
CA HIS A 169 10.64 -18.06 -10.99
C HIS A 169 9.68 -17.84 -9.82
N LEU A 170 9.65 -16.61 -9.28
CA LEU A 170 8.71 -16.22 -8.22
C LEU A 170 7.27 -16.12 -8.78
N GLN A 171 6.55 -17.24 -8.85
CA GLN A 171 5.10 -17.20 -9.01
C GLN A 171 4.49 -16.83 -7.64
N MET A 172 4.26 -15.53 -7.45
CA MET A 172 3.47 -15.06 -6.31
C MET A 172 2.06 -15.65 -6.38
N THR A 173 1.65 -16.36 -5.33
CA THR A 173 0.32 -16.98 -5.27
C THR A 173 -0.76 -15.98 -4.88
N VAL A 174 -0.38 -14.90 -4.19
CA VAL A 174 -1.31 -13.85 -3.75
C VAL A 174 -1.54 -12.73 -4.76
N VAL A 175 -0.70 -12.65 -5.80
CA VAL A 175 -0.83 -11.67 -6.89
C VAL A 175 -1.11 -12.40 -8.20
N ASN A 176 -2.30 -12.18 -8.75
CA ASN A 176 -2.69 -12.74 -10.03
C ASN A 176 -1.73 -12.24 -11.13
N SER A 177 -1.27 -13.14 -12.01
CA SER A 177 -0.46 -12.82 -13.20
C SER A 177 -1.06 -11.71 -14.07
N HIS A 178 -2.39 -11.55 -14.01
CA HIS A 178 -3.11 -10.44 -14.63
C HIS A 178 -2.69 -9.05 -14.12
N ALA A 179 -2.34 -8.91 -12.84
CA ALA A 179 -1.86 -7.65 -12.26
C ALA A 179 -0.50 -7.25 -12.87
N ILE A 180 0.41 -8.21 -13.03
CA ILE A 180 1.73 -8.00 -13.67
C ILE A 180 1.54 -7.62 -15.14
N LYS A 181 0.70 -8.35 -15.88
CA LYS A 181 0.38 -8.03 -17.29
C LYS A 181 -0.21 -6.63 -17.43
N LYS A 182 -1.08 -6.21 -16.49
CA LYS A 182 -1.61 -4.84 -16.47
C LYS A 182 -0.51 -3.79 -16.30
N VAL A 183 0.54 -4.06 -15.52
CA VAL A 183 1.69 -3.15 -15.40
C VAL A 183 2.34 -2.98 -16.77
N ASP A 184 2.66 -4.08 -17.47
CA ASP A 184 3.29 -4.02 -18.79
C ASP A 184 2.44 -3.26 -19.82
N ASP A 185 1.15 -3.53 -19.86
CA ASP A 185 0.21 -2.81 -20.74
C ASP A 185 0.14 -1.32 -20.41
N THR A 186 0.20 -0.96 -19.13
CA THR A 186 0.14 0.45 -18.70
C THR A 186 1.45 1.18 -19.00
N VAL A 187 2.60 0.54 -18.75
CA VAL A 187 3.93 1.07 -19.08
C VAL A 187 4.03 1.31 -20.58
N ARG A 188 3.62 0.34 -21.41
CA ARG A 188 3.62 0.48 -22.87
C ARG A 188 2.80 1.69 -23.32
N LYS A 189 1.55 1.81 -22.83
CA LYS A 189 0.68 2.96 -23.15
C LYS A 189 1.31 4.29 -22.74
N ARG A 190 1.94 4.35 -21.57
CA ARG A 190 2.67 5.55 -21.11
C ARG A 190 3.85 5.87 -22.02
N THR A 191 4.67 4.88 -22.39
CA THR A 191 5.82 5.11 -23.27
C THR A 191 5.38 5.64 -24.62
N THR A 192 4.35 5.04 -25.22
CA THR A 192 3.74 5.52 -26.47
C THR A 192 3.23 6.96 -26.32
N PHE A 193 2.55 7.27 -25.21
CA PHE A 193 2.11 8.64 -24.92
C PHE A 193 3.28 9.62 -24.84
N MET A 194 4.34 9.28 -24.11
CA MET A 194 5.49 10.18 -23.90
C MET A 194 6.29 10.41 -25.19
N GLN A 195 6.37 9.40 -26.07
CA GLN A 195 7.07 9.50 -27.36
C GLN A 195 6.28 10.29 -28.39
N ASN A 196 4.97 10.09 -28.45
CA ASN A 196 4.13 10.67 -29.49
C ASN A 196 3.59 12.06 -29.10
N GLY A 197 3.71 12.44 -27.81
CA GLY A 197 3.08 13.62 -27.25
C GLY A 197 1.55 13.52 -27.28
N GLN A 198 0.88 14.37 -26.50
CA GLN A 198 -0.56 14.57 -26.65
C GLN A 198 -0.82 15.87 -27.41
N LYS A 199 -1.43 15.76 -28.61
CA LYS A 199 -2.34 16.80 -29.11
C LYS A 199 -3.64 16.72 -28.31
N TYR A 200 -3.64 17.16 -27.05
CA TYR A 200 -4.87 17.23 -26.26
C TYR A 200 -5.24 18.69 -26.08
N VAL A 201 -6.38 19.08 -26.66
CA VAL A 201 -6.99 20.38 -26.43
C VAL A 201 -7.81 20.25 -25.16
N PHE A 202 -7.43 20.98 -24.12
CA PHE A 202 -8.24 21.10 -22.91
C PHE A 202 -9.45 21.99 -23.24
N THR A 203 -10.61 21.39 -23.49
CA THR A 203 -11.89 22.13 -23.43
C THR A 203 -12.49 21.91 -22.06
N THR A 204 -12.85 23.00 -21.39
CA THR A 204 -13.31 23.09 -19.99
C THR A 204 -14.64 22.41 -19.69
N ALA A 205 -15.20 21.66 -20.63
CA ALA A 205 -16.39 20.86 -20.44
C ALA A 205 -16.18 19.49 -21.08
N ASP A 206 -16.52 18.46 -20.33
CA ASP A 206 -16.76 17.07 -20.74
C ASP A 206 -15.57 16.10 -20.82
N GLN A 207 -15.60 15.21 -19.82
CA GLN A 207 -15.27 13.78 -19.83
C GLN A 207 -14.50 13.26 -21.06
N PHE A 208 -13.28 12.80 -20.77
CA PHE A 208 -12.38 11.98 -21.60
C PHE A 208 -13.02 11.35 -22.85
N ARG A 209 -12.98 12.07 -23.98
CA ARG A 209 -13.13 11.46 -25.30
C ARG A 209 -11.84 11.62 -26.08
N VAL A 210 -11.28 10.48 -26.49
CA VAL A 210 -10.17 10.41 -27.44
C VAL A 210 -10.72 10.77 -28.81
N LYS A 211 -10.20 11.83 -29.45
CA LYS A 211 -10.38 12.02 -30.89
C LYS A 211 -9.35 11.18 -31.62
N THR A 212 -9.83 10.27 -32.46
CA THR A 212 -9.06 9.63 -33.52
C THR A 212 -9.32 10.44 -34.80
N ASP A 213 -8.27 11.00 -35.38
CA ASP A 213 -8.30 11.46 -36.78
C ASP A 213 -8.35 10.24 -37.72
#